data_AF-V9H6A5-F1
#
_entry.id   AF-V9H6A5-F1
#
_cell.length_a   1.000
_cell.length_b   1.000
_cell.length_c   1.000
_cell.angle_alpha   90.00
_cell.angle_beta   90.00
_cell.angle_gamma   90.00
#
_symmetry.space_group_name_H-M   'P 1'
#
loop_
_entity.id
_entity.type
_entity.pdbx_description
1 polymer ?
#
loop_
_entity_poly.entity_id
_entity_poly.type
_entity_poly.pdbx_seq_one_letter_code
_entity_poly.pdbx_strand_id
1 'polypeptide(L)'
;MNKKLKIFVYGSLREGFFNYDLYLKGKINSIRPAEISGFELYHMPYKGYPAVLPGKNTIVGEVVELINYDSTLKPMDEMEGFLGEGNPNNEYSRKIVKVKLTDDESFEDCYSYFYNKDIDTKFQDEAIYIENGDWKEYMLKEMKELKV
;
A
#
# COMPACT_ATOMS: atom_id res chain seq x y z
N MET A 1 13.88 11.23 16.86
CA MET A 1 14.25 11.20 15.43
C MET A 1 13.36 10.15 14.79
N ASN A 2 12.55 10.50 13.78
CA ASN A 2 11.75 9.49 13.07
C ASN A 2 12.71 8.52 12.35
N LYS A 3 12.51 7.22 12.56
CA LYS A 3 13.33 6.18 11.93
C LYS A 3 13.11 6.26 10.41
N LYS A 4 14.19 6.32 9.62
CA LYS A 4 14.10 6.32 8.15
C LYS A 4 13.99 4.87 7.68
N LEU A 5 12.77 4.34 7.65
CA LEU A 5 12.46 2.97 7.23
C LEU A 5 12.04 2.93 5.77
N LYS A 6 12.37 1.86 5.06
CA LYS A 6 11.80 1.61 3.73
C LYS A 6 10.27 1.52 3.80
N ILE A 7 9.62 1.72 2.66
CA ILE A 7 8.16 1.75 2.57
C ILE A 7 7.69 0.49 1.86
N PHE A 8 6.79 -0.26 2.49
CA PHE A 8 6.06 -1.34 1.83
C PHE A 8 4.80 -0.76 1.18
N VAL A 9 4.64 -1.04 -0.12
CA VAL A 9 3.49 -0.60 -0.93
C VAL A 9 2.80 -1.81 -1.54
N TYR A 10 1.48 -1.89 -1.37
CA TYR A 10 0.65 -3.02 -1.85
C TYR A 10 -0.37 -2.61 -2.91
N GLY A 11 -0.48 -1.32 -3.22
CA GLY A 11 -1.54 -0.75 -4.04
C GLY A 11 -1.06 0.12 -5.19
N SER A 12 -1.70 1.29 -5.34
CA SER A 12 -1.46 2.24 -6.44
C SER A 12 -0.04 2.81 -6.50
N LEU A 13 0.72 2.72 -5.42
CA LEU A 13 2.15 3.07 -5.37
C LEU A 13 3.08 1.98 -5.90
N ARG A 14 2.57 0.80 -6.28
CA ARG A 14 3.38 -0.26 -6.89
C ARG A 14 3.83 0.12 -8.30
N GLU A 15 4.99 -0.41 -8.71
CA GLU A 15 5.55 -0.13 -10.03
C GLU A 15 4.55 -0.46 -11.16
N GLY A 16 4.43 0.44 -12.12
CA GLY A 16 3.51 0.33 -13.25
C GLY A 16 2.13 0.96 -13.03
N PHE A 17 1.87 1.54 -11.86
CA PHE A 17 0.67 2.33 -11.58
C PHE A 17 0.92 3.84 -11.60
N PHE A 18 -0.17 4.60 -11.75
CA PHE A 18 -0.15 6.06 -11.86
C PHE A 18 0.53 6.74 -10.65
N ASN A 19 0.23 6.31 -9.42
CA ASN A 19 0.83 6.94 -8.24
C ASN A 19 2.32 6.59 -8.10
N TYR A 20 2.78 5.43 -8.58
CA TYR A 20 4.22 5.18 -8.67
C TYR A 20 4.90 6.20 -9.58
N ASP A 21 4.36 6.42 -10.79
CA ASP A 21 4.93 7.38 -11.74
C ASP A 21 4.97 8.81 -11.17
N LEU A 22 3.95 9.22 -10.43
CA LEU A 22 3.85 10.56 -9.87
C LEU A 22 4.72 10.76 -8.61
N TYR A 23 4.74 9.77 -7.73
CA TYR A 23 5.33 9.93 -6.38
C TYR A 23 6.69 9.27 -6.22
N LEU A 24 7.00 8.17 -6.92
CA LEU A 24 8.17 7.34 -6.65
C LEU A 24 9.17 7.26 -7.81
N LYS A 25 8.73 7.39 -9.06
CA LYS A 25 9.62 7.31 -10.23
C LYS A 25 10.75 8.35 -10.14
N GLY A 26 11.99 7.86 -10.25
CA GLY A 26 13.20 8.69 -10.11
C GLY A 26 13.53 9.13 -8.68
N LYS A 27 12.80 8.65 -7.67
CA LYS A 27 12.99 8.99 -6.25
C LYS A 27 13.32 7.78 -5.37
N ILE A 28 13.53 6.60 -5.96
CA ILE A 28 13.85 5.35 -5.25
C ILE A 28 15.24 4.82 -5.61
N ASN A 29 15.96 4.28 -4.62
CA ASN A 29 17.23 3.56 -4.78
C ASN A 29 17.00 2.11 -5.23
N SER A 30 15.98 1.47 -4.69
CA SER A 30 15.67 0.07 -4.94
C SER A 30 14.19 -0.22 -4.77
N ILE A 31 13.72 -1.27 -5.46
CA ILE A 31 12.41 -1.88 -5.31
C ILE A 31 12.61 -3.40 -5.20
N ARG A 32 11.97 -4.04 -4.22
CA ARG A 32 12.10 -5.48 -3.98
C ARG A 32 10.73 -6.12 -3.77
N PRO A 33 10.47 -7.33 -4.32
CA PRO A 33 9.20 -8.00 -4.16
C PRO A 33 9.05 -8.50 -2.71
N ALA A 34 7.87 -8.28 -2.13
CA ALA A 34 7.69 -8.47 -0.70
C ALA A 34 6.25 -8.85 -0.33
N GLU A 35 6.08 -9.34 0.90
CA GLU A 35 4.77 -9.70 1.43
C GLU A 35 4.62 -9.39 2.93
N ILE A 36 3.38 -9.16 3.36
CA ILE A 36 2.98 -9.07 4.77
C ILE A 36 1.88 -10.10 5.06
N SER A 37 1.89 -10.71 6.25
CA SER A 37 0.90 -11.71 6.66
C SER A 37 0.02 -11.22 7.81
N GLY A 38 -1.16 -11.82 7.95
CA GLY A 38 -2.13 -11.46 9.00
C GLY A 38 -3.05 -10.31 8.57
N PHE A 39 -3.32 -10.21 7.28
CA PHE A 39 -4.08 -9.12 6.70
C PHE A 39 -5.07 -9.62 5.63
N GLU A 40 -5.98 -8.76 5.24
CA GLU A 40 -6.92 -8.94 4.13
C GLU A 40 -6.87 -7.70 3.24
N LEU A 41 -7.09 -7.92 1.95
CA LEU A 41 -7.02 -6.89 0.92
C LEU A 41 -8.38 -6.70 0.28
N TYR A 42 -8.75 -5.45 0.08
CA TYR A 42 -9.99 -5.06 -0.56
C TYR A 42 -9.70 -4.04 -1.66
N HIS A 43 -10.42 -4.15 -2.77
CA HIS A 43 -10.54 -3.06 -3.74
C HIS A 43 -11.77 -2.22 -3.40
N MET A 44 -11.64 -0.90 -3.50
CA MET A 44 -12.76 0.04 -3.34
C MET A 44 -13.07 0.67 -4.69
N PRO A 45 -14.05 0.15 -5.48
CA PRO A 45 -14.33 0.65 -6.83
C PRO A 45 -14.68 2.13 -6.89
N TYR A 46 -15.36 2.65 -5.86
CA TYR A 46 -15.75 4.06 -5.74
C TYR A 46 -14.58 5.01 -5.44
N LYS A 47 -13.39 4.47 -5.10
CA LYS A 47 -12.17 5.21 -4.80
C LYS A 47 -11.04 4.94 -5.80
N GLY A 48 -10.98 3.72 -6.33
CA GLY A 48 -9.96 3.31 -7.30
C GLY A 48 -8.62 2.87 -6.69
N TYR A 49 -8.55 2.68 -5.37
CA TYR A 49 -7.36 2.24 -4.65
C TYR A 49 -7.70 1.21 -3.54
N PRO A 50 -6.71 0.42 -3.07
CA PRO A 50 -6.98 -0.71 -2.18
C PRO A 50 -6.95 -0.36 -0.69
N ALA A 51 -7.64 -1.16 0.11
CA ALA A 51 -7.56 -1.15 1.56
C ALA A 51 -6.96 -2.45 2.09
N VAL A 52 -5.99 -2.33 2.99
CA VAL A 52 -5.50 -3.46 3.80
C VAL A 52 -6.01 -3.35 5.23
N LEU A 53 -6.62 -4.44 5.71
CA LEU A 53 -7.18 -4.56 7.06
C LEU A 53 -6.60 -5.77 7.78
N PRO A 54 -6.64 -5.83 9.13
CA PRO A 54 -6.27 -7.03 9.87
C PRO A 54 -7.09 -8.24 9.43
N GLY A 55 -6.44 -9.40 9.29
CA GLY A 55 -7.04 -10.61 8.75
C GLY A 55 -6.13 -11.82 8.90
N LYS A 56 -6.23 -12.78 7.97
CA LYS A 56 -5.46 -14.04 8.05
C LYS A 56 -4.60 -14.35 6.83
N ASN A 57 -4.72 -13.56 5.77
CA ASN A 57 -4.06 -13.82 4.50
C ASN A 57 -2.74 -13.06 4.38
N THR A 58 -2.07 -13.30 3.26
CA THR A 58 -0.84 -12.64 2.87
C THR A 58 -1.15 -11.60 1.79
N ILE A 59 -0.56 -10.42 1.91
CA ILE A 59 -0.70 -9.34 0.93
C ILE A 59 0.62 -9.19 0.19
N VAL A 60 0.54 -9.25 -1.14
CA VAL A 60 1.67 -9.10 -2.05
C VAL A 60 1.90 -7.61 -2.32
N GLY A 61 3.16 -7.21 -2.23
CA GLY A 61 3.56 -5.83 -2.48
C GLY A 61 5.04 -5.72 -2.84
N GLU A 62 5.55 -4.52 -2.66
CA GLU A 62 6.91 -4.12 -3.00
C GLU A 62 7.47 -3.30 -1.85
N VAL A 63 8.73 -3.53 -1.47
CA VAL A 63 9.46 -2.61 -0.59
C VAL A 63 10.25 -1.65 -1.43
N VAL A 64 10.04 -0.34 -1.21
CA VAL A 64 10.76 0.74 -1.87
C VAL A 64 11.70 1.44 -0.89
N GLU A 65 12.92 1.68 -1.35
CA GLU A 65 13.92 2.47 -0.65
C GLU A 65 13.99 3.87 -1.25
N LEU A 66 13.68 4.90 -0.45
CA LEU A 66 13.63 6.29 -0.93
C LEU A 66 15.03 6.93 -0.97
N ILE A 67 15.35 7.68 -2.04
CA ILE A 67 16.59 8.47 -2.16
C ILE A 67 16.55 9.64 -1.18
N ASN A 68 15.58 10.54 -1.38
CA ASN A 68 15.40 11.75 -0.58
C ASN A 68 14.18 11.58 0.33
N TYR A 69 14.41 10.88 1.45
CA TYR A 69 13.38 10.38 2.35
C TYR A 69 12.26 11.39 2.66
N ASP A 70 12.58 12.49 3.33
CA ASP A 70 11.57 13.43 3.84
C ASP A 70 10.83 14.16 2.71
N SER A 71 11.53 14.51 1.63
CA SER A 71 10.95 15.18 0.46
C SER A 71 10.06 14.28 -0.40
N THR A 72 10.24 12.96 -0.30
CA THR A 72 9.42 11.98 -1.03
C THR A 72 8.26 11.51 -0.17
N LEU A 73 8.52 11.28 1.11
CA LEU A 73 7.53 10.79 2.06
C LEU A 73 6.43 11.81 2.35
N LYS A 74 6.74 13.11 2.44
CA LYS A 74 5.72 14.13 2.72
C LYS A 74 4.62 14.20 1.65
N PRO A 75 4.93 14.28 0.33
CA PRO A 75 3.90 14.18 -0.70
C PRO A 75 3.13 12.86 -0.70
N MET A 76 3.76 11.75 -0.31
CA MET A 76 3.05 10.47 -0.14
C MET A 76 2.07 10.55 1.04
N ASP A 77 2.48 11.08 2.19
CA ASP A 77 1.60 11.29 3.35
C ASP A 77 0.38 12.14 2.98
N GLU A 78 0.59 13.23 2.25
CA GLU A 78 -0.48 14.11 1.78
C GLU A 78 -1.46 13.38 0.85
N MET A 79 -0.95 12.55 -0.07
CA MET A 79 -1.77 11.76 -0.99
C MET A 79 -2.55 10.65 -0.29
N GLU A 80 -1.93 9.96 0.67
CA GLU A 80 -2.53 8.88 1.46
C GLU A 80 -3.51 9.40 2.54
N GLY A 81 -3.69 10.72 2.63
CA GLY A 81 -4.54 11.34 3.66
C GLY A 81 -4.03 11.10 5.09
N PHE A 82 -2.71 10.99 5.25
CA PHE A 82 -2.07 10.83 6.55
C PHE A 82 -1.87 12.21 7.22
N LEU A 83 -2.67 12.46 8.25
CA LEU A 83 -2.70 13.71 9.02
C LEU A 83 -1.76 13.68 10.25
N GLY A 84 -1.19 12.53 10.57
CA GLY A 84 -0.28 12.34 11.69
C GLY A 84 -0.51 11.04 12.46
N GLU A 85 0.47 10.64 13.26
CA GLU A 85 0.39 9.41 14.04
C GLU A 85 -0.77 9.46 15.04
N GLY A 86 -1.61 8.41 15.04
CA GLY A 86 -2.75 8.29 15.94
C GLY A 86 -3.95 9.21 15.62
N ASN A 87 -3.91 9.97 14.52
CA ASN A 87 -5.05 10.80 14.14
C ASN A 87 -6.23 9.90 13.68
N PRO A 88 -7.41 10.00 14.32
CA PRO A 88 -8.57 9.15 13.99
C PRO A 88 -9.18 9.47 12.61
N ASN A 89 -8.83 10.62 12.03
CA ASN A 89 -9.28 11.06 10.71
C ASN A 89 -8.26 10.77 9.61
N ASN A 90 -7.18 10.02 9.90
CA ASN A 90 -6.32 9.50 8.84
C ASN A 90 -7.15 8.66 7.89
N GLU A 91 -7.05 8.90 6.59
CA GLU A 91 -7.60 7.96 5.60
C GLU A 91 -6.76 6.69 5.58
N TYR A 92 -5.44 6.85 5.49
CA TYR A 92 -4.50 5.79 5.79
C TYR A 92 -3.60 6.17 6.96
N SER A 93 -3.52 5.28 7.94
CA SER A 93 -2.56 5.39 9.03
C SER A 93 -1.23 4.76 8.64
N ARG A 94 -0.15 5.54 8.66
CA ARG A 94 1.21 5.01 8.48
C ARG A 94 1.67 4.28 9.75
N LYS A 95 1.95 2.98 9.64
CA LYS A 95 2.38 2.13 10.75
C LYS A 95 3.62 1.33 10.36
N ILE A 96 4.38 0.89 11.36
CA ILE A 96 5.48 -0.06 11.15
C ILE A 96 4.87 -1.46 11.04
N VAL A 97 5.30 -2.22 10.03
CA VAL A 97 4.93 -3.62 9.81
C VAL A 97 6.17 -4.44 9.50
N LYS A 98 6.20 -5.68 9.99
CA LYS A 98 7.24 -6.65 9.64
C LYS A 98 6.93 -7.21 8.25
N VAL A 99 7.84 -7.00 7.32
CA VAL A 99 7.72 -7.40 5.92
C VAL A 99 8.69 -8.53 5.63
N LYS A 100 8.27 -9.49 4.81
CA LYS A 100 9.13 -10.53 4.26
C LYS A 100 9.53 -10.15 2.84
N LEU A 101 10.82 -10.12 2.54
CA LEU A 101 11.34 -9.98 1.18
C LEU A 101 11.32 -11.36 0.52
N THR A 102 10.65 -11.47 -0.62
CA THR A 102 10.37 -12.78 -1.26
C THR A 102 11.49 -13.24 -2.20
N ASP A 103 12.45 -12.37 -2.48
CA ASP A 103 13.63 -12.67 -3.30
C ASP A 103 14.77 -13.31 -2.50
N ASP A 104 14.86 -13.07 -1.18
CA ASP A 104 15.87 -13.68 -0.30
C ASP A 104 15.33 -14.26 1.02
N GLU A 105 14.01 -14.25 1.22
CA GLU A 105 13.31 -14.76 2.41
C GLU A 105 13.66 -14.03 3.71
N SER A 106 14.32 -12.87 3.64
CA SER A 106 14.66 -12.06 4.81
C SER A 106 13.47 -11.24 5.30
N PHE A 107 13.59 -10.70 6.52
CA PHE A 107 12.57 -9.86 7.13
C PHE A 107 13.11 -8.49 7.51
N GLU A 108 12.32 -7.45 7.30
CA GLU A 108 12.64 -6.10 7.76
C GLU A 108 11.39 -5.33 8.23
N ASP A 109 11.61 -4.35 9.11
CA ASP A 109 10.56 -3.42 9.53
C ASP A 109 10.43 -2.31 8.48
N CYS A 110 9.24 -2.18 7.88
CA CYS A 110 8.93 -1.10 6.94
C CYS A 110 7.79 -0.24 7.47
N TYR A 111 7.70 1.00 7.00
CA TYR A 111 6.44 1.72 7.07
C TYR A 111 5.48 1.19 5.99
N SER A 112 4.19 1.16 6.31
CA SER A 112 3.10 0.91 5.36
C SER A 112 1.88 1.72 5.76
N TYR A 113 1.03 2.02 4.79
CA TYR A 113 -0.23 2.76 4.96
C TYR A 113 -1.37 1.78 5.17
N PHE A 114 -2.18 1.93 6.22
CA PHE A 114 -3.30 1.03 6.52
C PHE A 114 -4.61 1.80 6.55
N TYR A 115 -5.59 1.28 5.81
CA TYR A 115 -6.84 1.99 5.58
C TYR A 115 -7.68 2.11 6.85
N ASN A 116 -8.29 3.28 7.03
CA ASN A 116 -9.23 3.55 8.09
C ASN A 116 -10.66 3.36 7.58
N LYS A 117 -11.16 2.13 7.66
CA LYS A 117 -12.54 1.84 7.27
C LYS A 117 -13.60 2.50 8.16
N ASP A 118 -13.24 2.92 9.38
CA ASP A 118 -14.20 3.43 10.36
C ASP A 118 -14.76 4.81 9.98
N ILE A 119 -14.05 5.54 9.12
CA ILE A 119 -14.49 6.83 8.57
C ILE A 119 -15.13 6.71 7.18
N ASP A 120 -15.27 5.49 6.64
CA ASP A 120 -15.81 5.23 5.32
C ASP A 120 -17.14 4.46 5.39
N THR A 121 -18.23 5.18 5.22
CA THR A 121 -19.58 4.64 5.30
C THR A 121 -19.94 3.69 4.14
N LYS A 122 -19.19 3.71 3.03
CA LYS A 122 -19.44 2.86 1.86
C LYS A 122 -18.67 1.55 1.92
N PHE A 123 -17.66 1.46 2.78
CA PHE A 123 -16.71 0.34 2.78
C PHE A 123 -17.41 -1.02 2.95
N GLN A 124 -18.32 -1.12 3.91
CA GLN A 124 -18.98 -2.39 4.23
C GLN A 124 -19.84 -2.94 3.08
N ASP A 125 -20.38 -2.05 2.24
CA ASP A 125 -21.36 -2.40 1.20
C ASP A 125 -20.72 -2.48 -0.20
N GLU A 126 -19.67 -1.69 -0.45
CA GLU A 126 -19.12 -1.49 -1.79
C GLU A 126 -17.67 -2.03 -1.95
N ALA A 127 -16.96 -2.38 -0.86
CA ALA A 127 -15.61 -2.92 -0.97
C ALA A 127 -15.62 -4.39 -1.44
N ILE A 128 -14.72 -4.71 -2.37
CA ILE A 128 -14.58 -6.04 -2.96
C ILE A 128 -13.38 -6.72 -2.34
N TYR A 129 -13.59 -7.84 -1.66
CA TYR A 129 -12.51 -8.65 -1.10
C TYR A 129 -11.66 -9.28 -2.21
N ILE A 130 -10.33 -9.25 -2.04
CA ILE A 130 -9.36 -9.81 -2.97
C ILE A 130 -8.68 -11.02 -2.31
N GLU A 131 -9.09 -12.22 -2.72
CA GLU A 131 -8.68 -13.47 -2.10
C GLU A 131 -7.19 -13.79 -2.27
N ASN A 132 -6.60 -13.48 -3.42
CA ASN A 132 -5.18 -13.77 -3.70
C ASN A 132 -4.21 -12.77 -3.02
N GLY A 133 -4.73 -11.71 -2.39
CA GLY A 133 -3.90 -10.70 -1.72
C GLY A 133 -3.02 -9.87 -2.65
N ASP A 134 -3.22 -9.92 -3.97
CA ASP A 134 -2.44 -9.15 -4.94
C ASP A 134 -3.34 -8.16 -5.70
N TRP A 135 -3.30 -6.90 -5.26
CA TRP A 135 -4.08 -5.84 -5.88
C TRP A 135 -3.64 -5.56 -7.32
N LYS A 136 -2.34 -5.68 -7.63
CA LYS A 136 -1.82 -5.46 -8.98
C LYS A 136 -2.35 -6.53 -9.91
N GLU A 137 -2.33 -7.78 -9.49
CA GLU A 137 -2.90 -8.88 -10.27
C GLU A 137 -4.41 -8.67 -10.49
N TYR A 138 -5.16 -8.30 -9.45
CA TYR A 138 -6.59 -7.99 -9.55
C TYR A 138 -6.85 -6.90 -10.60
N MET A 139 -6.19 -5.74 -10.49
CA MET A 139 -6.40 -4.63 -11.43
C MET A 139 -6.01 -4.97 -12.87
N LEU A 140 -4.95 -5.76 -13.07
CA LEU A 140 -4.53 -6.18 -14.40
C LEU A 140 -5.54 -7.14 -15.06
N LYS A 141 -6.29 -7.92 -14.28
CA LYS A 141 -7.40 -8.74 -14.79
C LYS A 141 -8.59 -7.87 -15.18
N GLU A 142 -9.03 -6.98 -14.29
CA GLU A 142 -10.13 -6.04 -14.55
C GLU A 142 -9.89 -5.18 -15.81
N MET A 143 -8.66 -4.66 -15.99
CA MET A 143 -8.29 -3.87 -17.16
C MET A 143 -8.29 -4.67 -18.48
N LYS A 144 -8.12 -5.99 -18.42
CA LYS A 144 -8.23 -6.84 -19.61
C LYS A 144 -9.69 -7.09 -19.96
N GLU A 145 -10.53 -7.35 -18.95
CA GLU A 145 -11.95 -7.60 -19.14
C GLU A 145 -12.69 -6.37 -19.69
N LEU A 146 -12.31 -5.16 -19.28
CA LEU A 146 -12.87 -3.90 -19.82
C LEU A 146 -12.45 -3.58 -21.27
N LYS A 147 -11.46 -4.29 -21.83
CA LYS A 147 -10.97 -4.09 -23.21
C LYS A 147 -11.54 -5.11 -24.20
N VAL A 148 -12.43 -6.00 -23.74
CA VAL A 148 -13.17 -6.99 -24.54
C VAL A 148 -14.58 -6.48 -24.79
#